data_AF-A0A084H4N4-F1
#
_entry.id   AF-A0A084H4N4-F1
#
_cell.length_a   1.000
_cell.length_b   1.000
_cell.length_c   1.000
_cell.angle_alpha   90.00
_cell.angle_beta   90.00
_cell.angle_gamma   90.00
#
_symmetry.space_group_name_H-M   'P 1'
#
loop_
_entity.id
_entity.type
_entity.pdbx_description
1 polymer ?
#
loop_
_entity_poly.entity_id
_entity_poly.type
_entity_poly.pdbx_seq_one_letter_code
_entity_poly.pdbx_strand_id
1 'polypeptide(L)'
;MTEVTEFTSSAVKPNLYCRSEMDLHESENGWSISSQNPERIVRSYSGLAIRQGYKLRAYSYKAEGESSSVVYAIPHDKELTMPAEVIAKDETPKPQCPSDHFMCALDGDRSPLSYLQAAVAYHELGEFGISRQTCYWSADDILPLDEKLYEQADSVVDYLYTLGDWNEFKTIPPTLRPIFYYENDHPTVVFYTKNDVGMIKLSRYTHTFEKDSYKQKVFCEELAFAGIGILF
;
A
#
# COMPACT_ATOMS: atom_id res chain seq x y z
N MET A 1 -24.94 -7.89 -15.34
CA MET A 1 -23.81 -8.54 -14.62
C MET A 1 -22.66 -7.56 -14.68
N THR A 2 -22.11 -7.19 -13.52
CA THR A 2 -20.87 -6.41 -13.49
C THR A 2 -19.75 -7.31 -13.98
N GLU A 3 -19.02 -6.88 -15.00
CA GLU A 3 -17.83 -7.58 -15.46
C GLU A 3 -16.75 -7.54 -14.36
N VAL A 4 -16.25 -8.71 -13.97
CA VAL A 4 -15.21 -8.85 -12.95
C VAL A 4 -13.93 -9.28 -13.65
N THR A 5 -12.86 -8.53 -13.42
CA THR A 5 -11.50 -8.90 -13.82
C THR A 5 -10.79 -9.51 -12.62
N GLU A 6 -10.24 -10.72 -12.78
CA GLU A 6 -9.46 -11.41 -11.75
C GLU A 6 -7.99 -11.41 -12.15
N PHE A 7 -7.11 -11.21 -11.17
CA PHE A 7 -5.67 -11.15 -11.38
C PHE A 7 -4.98 -12.27 -10.61
N THR A 8 -3.84 -12.74 -11.13
CA THR A 8 -2.93 -13.54 -10.30
C THR A 8 -2.27 -12.66 -9.24
N SER A 9 -1.82 -13.24 -8.13
CA SER A 9 -1.07 -12.51 -7.10
C SER A 9 0.24 -11.90 -7.63
N SER A 10 0.76 -12.37 -8.77
CA SER A 10 1.91 -11.74 -9.42
C SER A 10 1.64 -10.32 -9.92
N ALA A 11 0.38 -9.97 -10.23
CA ALA A 11 -0.01 -8.66 -10.76
C ALA A 11 0.12 -7.51 -9.75
N VAL A 12 0.21 -7.83 -8.45
CA VAL A 12 0.36 -6.83 -7.37
C VAL A 12 1.81 -6.38 -7.20
N LYS A 13 2.77 -7.09 -7.82
CA LYS A 13 4.20 -6.84 -7.66
C LYS A 13 4.66 -5.73 -8.61
N PRO A 14 5.65 -4.91 -8.20
CA PRO A 14 6.36 -4.03 -9.11
C PRO A 14 6.86 -4.79 -10.34
N ASN A 15 6.60 -4.25 -11.53
CA ASN A 15 6.94 -4.88 -12.81
C ASN A 15 7.93 -4.05 -13.65
N LEU A 16 8.38 -2.91 -13.12
CA LEU A 16 9.46 -2.11 -13.68
C LEU A 16 10.62 -1.99 -12.69
N TYR A 17 11.84 -2.11 -13.20
CA TYR A 17 13.03 -1.84 -12.42
C TYR A 17 13.26 -0.32 -12.30
N CYS A 18 13.17 0.21 -11.09
CA CYS A 18 13.58 1.57 -10.78
C CYS A 18 14.85 1.54 -9.93
N ARG A 19 15.93 2.10 -10.46
CA ARG A 19 17.20 2.25 -9.73
C ARG A 19 16.96 3.06 -8.46
N SER A 20 17.59 2.65 -7.37
CA SER A 20 17.58 3.44 -6.14
C SER A 20 18.41 4.70 -6.35
N GLU A 21 17.74 5.84 -6.34
CA GLU A 21 18.38 7.15 -6.23
C GLU A 21 18.40 7.48 -4.73
N MET A 22 19.60 7.47 -4.12
CA MET A 22 19.81 7.99 -2.77
C MET A 22 20.18 9.45 -2.93
N ASP A 23 19.24 10.33 -2.65
CA ASP A 23 19.49 11.76 -2.70
C ASP A 23 19.49 12.28 -1.26
N LEU A 24 20.68 12.52 -0.72
CA LEU A 24 20.99 13.18 0.58
C LEU A 24 21.24 12.26 1.79
N HIS A 25 21.86 12.84 2.81
CA HIS A 25 22.01 12.23 4.14
C HIS A 25 20.77 12.57 4.99
N GLU A 26 20.06 11.56 5.47
CA GLU A 26 19.01 11.72 6.48
C GLU A 26 19.62 12.06 7.85
N SER A 27 18.90 12.86 8.65
CA SER A 27 19.30 13.14 10.03
C SER A 27 19.30 11.85 10.85
N GLU A 28 20.28 11.71 11.75
CA GLU A 28 20.35 10.59 12.70
C GLU A 28 19.31 10.71 13.84
N ASN A 29 18.73 11.90 14.03
CA ASN A 29 17.73 12.14 15.07
C ASN A 29 16.68 13.19 14.64
N GLY A 30 15.41 12.92 14.98
CA GLY A 30 14.26 13.80 14.72
C GLY A 30 13.68 13.71 13.30
N TRP A 31 12.76 14.62 13.01
CA TRP A 31 12.18 14.78 11.67
C TRP A 31 13.19 15.45 10.72
N SER A 32 13.27 14.92 9.50
CA SER A 32 14.03 15.48 8.39
C SER A 32 13.31 15.23 7.07
N ILE A 33 13.75 15.89 5.99
CA ILE A 33 13.30 15.53 4.64
C ILE A 33 13.93 14.18 4.29
N SER A 34 13.11 13.25 3.81
CA SER A 34 13.56 11.91 3.38
C SER A 34 14.60 12.02 2.27
N SER A 35 15.66 11.24 2.39
CA SER A 35 16.68 11.08 1.33
C SER A 35 16.23 10.19 0.19
N GLN A 36 15.18 9.41 0.42
CA GLN A 36 14.57 8.54 -0.56
C GLN A 36 13.42 9.25 -1.27
N ASN A 37 13.29 8.99 -2.56
CA ASN A 37 12.21 9.53 -3.38
C ASN A 37 11.00 8.55 -3.41
N PRO A 38 9.85 8.90 -2.81
CA PRO A 38 8.65 8.05 -2.82
C PRO A 38 8.06 7.82 -4.21
N GLU A 39 8.37 8.66 -5.21
CA GLU A 39 7.94 8.43 -6.59
C GLU A 39 8.48 7.10 -7.17
N ARG A 40 9.55 6.55 -6.59
CA ARG A 40 10.08 5.25 -6.99
C ARG A 40 9.05 4.13 -6.88
N ILE A 41 8.19 4.16 -5.85
CA ILE A 41 7.11 3.17 -5.68
C ILE A 41 6.17 3.25 -6.88
N VAL A 42 5.68 4.45 -7.19
CA VAL A 42 4.76 4.67 -8.33
C VAL A 42 5.40 4.27 -9.65
N ARG A 43 6.64 4.69 -9.90
CA ARG A 43 7.37 4.41 -11.15
C ARG A 43 7.69 2.93 -11.35
N SER A 44 7.63 2.12 -10.30
CA SER A 44 7.89 0.68 -10.37
C SER A 44 6.71 -0.12 -10.94
N TYR A 45 5.57 0.54 -11.17
CA TYR A 45 4.38 -0.03 -11.78
C TYR A 45 4.14 0.56 -13.17
N SER A 46 4.00 -0.31 -14.18
CA SER A 46 3.85 0.11 -15.58
C SER A 46 2.56 0.85 -15.90
N GLY A 47 1.50 0.64 -15.13
CA GLY A 47 0.19 1.29 -15.32
C GLY A 47 0.07 2.63 -14.61
N LEU A 48 1.09 3.04 -13.85
CA LEU A 48 1.07 4.25 -13.03
C LEU A 48 2.12 5.27 -13.48
N ALA A 49 1.82 6.53 -13.21
CA ALA A 49 2.70 7.65 -13.39
C ALA A 49 2.45 8.71 -12.31
N ILE A 50 3.40 9.64 -12.17
CA ILE A 50 3.15 10.87 -11.42
C ILE A 50 2.39 11.84 -12.31
N ARG A 51 1.25 12.33 -11.81
CA ARG A 51 0.41 13.31 -12.48
C ARG A 51 1.18 14.59 -12.79
N GLN A 52 1.00 15.10 -14.00
CA GLN A 52 1.60 16.38 -14.42
C GLN A 52 1.26 17.51 -13.45
N GLY A 53 2.25 18.33 -13.11
CA GLY A 53 2.13 19.42 -12.15
C GLY A 53 2.34 19.02 -10.69
N TYR A 54 2.47 17.73 -10.38
CA TYR A 54 2.78 17.23 -9.04
C TYR A 54 4.16 16.56 -8.97
N LYS A 55 4.64 16.39 -7.74
CA LYS A 55 5.72 15.47 -7.36
C LYS A 55 5.47 14.94 -5.95
N LEU A 56 6.05 13.78 -5.61
CA LEU A 56 5.92 13.20 -4.27
C LEU A 56 7.19 13.47 -3.45
N ARG A 57 7.02 13.93 -2.21
CA ARG A 57 8.12 14.12 -1.26
C ARG A 57 7.70 13.63 0.12
N ALA A 58 8.68 13.28 0.95
CA ALA A 58 8.41 12.72 2.26
C ALA A 58 9.25 13.39 3.35
N TYR A 59 8.68 13.46 4.55
CA TYR A 59 9.46 13.64 5.78
C TYR A 59 9.69 12.28 6.42
N SER A 60 10.85 12.10 7.06
CA SER A 60 11.21 10.90 7.81
C SER A 60 11.65 11.29 9.22
N TYR A 61 11.13 10.57 10.20
CA TYR A 61 11.54 10.64 11.59
C TYR A 61 12.48 9.47 11.91
N LYS A 62 13.56 9.73 12.64
CA LYS A 62 14.41 8.69 13.22
C LYS A 62 14.76 9.05 14.67
N ALA A 63 14.62 8.10 15.59
CA ALA A 63 15.19 8.21 16.93
C ALA A 63 15.29 6.81 17.56
N GLU A 64 16.44 6.47 18.14
CA GLU A 64 16.59 5.30 19.04
C GLU A 64 16.02 3.96 18.50
N GLY A 65 16.13 3.70 17.19
CA GLY A 65 15.63 2.49 16.54
C GLY A 65 14.18 2.58 16.03
N GLU A 66 13.46 3.64 16.36
CA GLU A 66 12.16 3.96 15.80
C GLU A 66 12.30 4.78 14.52
N SER A 67 11.38 4.56 13.59
CA SER A 67 11.22 5.42 12.43
C SER A 67 9.77 5.56 12.02
N SER A 68 9.46 6.74 11.47
CA SER A 68 8.15 7.08 10.93
C SER A 68 8.35 7.94 9.69
N SER A 69 7.35 8.01 8.84
CA SER A 69 7.40 8.86 7.66
C SER A 69 6.01 9.30 7.25
N VAL A 70 5.97 10.34 6.43
CA VAL A 70 4.76 10.82 5.78
C VAL A 70 5.09 11.27 4.37
N VAL A 71 4.27 10.87 3.41
CA VAL A 71 4.38 11.26 2.00
C VAL A 71 3.32 12.31 1.65
N TYR A 72 3.75 13.35 0.93
CA TYR A 72 2.89 14.41 0.43
C TYR A 72 2.98 14.53 -1.10
N ALA A 73 1.86 14.89 -1.71
CA ALA A 73 1.83 15.44 -3.06
C ALA A 73 2.03 16.96 -2.98
N ILE A 74 3.06 17.48 -3.64
CA ILE A 74 3.33 18.93 -3.73
C ILE A 74 3.43 19.37 -5.20
N PRO A 75 3.24 20.67 -5.52
CA PRO A 75 3.45 21.16 -6.87
C PRO A 75 4.87 20.89 -7.38
N HIS A 76 4.99 20.56 -8.66
CA HIS A 76 6.25 20.14 -9.28
C HIS A 76 7.38 21.20 -9.15
N ASP A 77 7.01 22.49 -9.17
CA ASP A 77 7.93 23.64 -9.11
C ASP A 77 8.31 24.07 -7.69
N LYS A 78 7.79 23.40 -6.65
CA LYS A 78 8.10 23.67 -5.25
C LYS A 78 9.04 22.61 -4.69
N GLU A 79 9.80 22.96 -3.66
CA GLU A 79 10.56 21.98 -2.88
C GLU A 79 9.96 21.81 -1.49
N LEU A 80 10.14 20.61 -0.95
CA LEU A 80 9.80 20.35 0.45
C LEU A 80 10.85 21.05 1.33
N THR A 81 10.41 21.79 2.33
CA THR A 81 11.26 22.49 3.29
C THR A 81 10.94 22.00 4.70
N MET A 82 11.92 22.02 5.61
CA MET A 82 11.62 21.79 7.02
C MET A 82 10.85 22.98 7.60
N PRO A 83 9.80 22.75 8.41
CA PRO A 83 9.21 23.80 9.23
C PRO A 83 10.26 24.46 10.12
N ALA A 84 10.11 25.77 10.41
CA ALA A 84 11.04 26.50 11.28
C ALA A 84 10.93 26.11 12.76
N GLU A 85 9.79 25.52 13.14
CA GLU A 85 9.48 25.06 14.49
C GLU A 85 9.98 23.63 14.68
N VAL A 86 10.43 23.31 15.90
CA VAL A 86 10.76 21.94 16.27
C VAL A 86 9.47 21.15 16.34
N ILE A 87 9.33 20.15 15.47
CA ILE A 87 8.18 19.26 15.42
C ILE A 87 8.37 18.13 16.43
N ALA A 88 7.36 17.91 17.28
CA ALA A 88 7.38 16.82 18.23
C ALA A 88 7.38 15.45 17.54
N LYS A 89 7.80 14.39 18.24
CA LYS A 89 7.88 13.03 17.71
C LYS A 89 6.52 12.51 17.21
N ASP A 90 5.47 12.81 17.95
CA ASP A 90 4.08 12.40 17.72
C ASP A 90 3.33 13.31 16.74
N GLU A 91 3.96 14.40 16.30
CA GLU A 91 3.40 15.31 15.32
C GLU A 91 3.99 15.07 13.93
N THR A 92 3.13 15.15 12.91
CA THR A 92 3.52 15.02 11.51
C THR A 92 3.89 16.39 10.93
N PRO A 93 5.11 16.59 10.39
CA PRO A 93 5.49 17.86 9.77
C PRO A 93 4.60 18.16 8.57
N LYS A 94 4.11 19.40 8.49
CA LYS A 94 3.30 19.86 7.37
C LYS A 94 4.14 20.65 6.36
N PRO A 95 3.98 20.41 5.05
CA PRO A 95 4.63 21.22 4.03
C PRO A 95 4.25 22.70 4.14
N GLN A 96 5.21 23.59 3.91
CA GLN A 96 4.99 25.04 3.86
C GLN A 96 4.45 25.52 2.50
N CYS A 97 4.36 24.62 1.51
CA CYS A 97 3.70 24.85 0.24
C CYS A 97 2.34 24.16 0.20
N PRO A 98 1.45 24.50 -0.75
CA PRO A 98 0.23 23.74 -0.98
C PRO A 98 0.55 22.25 -1.12
N SER A 99 -0.16 21.41 -0.38
CA SER A 99 0.06 19.97 -0.39
C SER A 99 -1.26 19.23 -0.30
N ASP A 100 -1.28 18.06 -0.93
CA ASP A 100 -2.42 17.16 -0.99
C ASP A 100 -2.02 15.77 -0.45
N HIS A 101 -3.02 14.92 -0.24
CA HIS A 101 -2.80 13.49 -0.05
C HIS A 101 -2.05 12.90 -1.26
N PHE A 102 -1.10 11.98 -1.05
CA PHE A 102 -0.23 11.47 -2.11
C PHE A 102 -0.97 10.86 -3.30
N MET A 103 -2.15 10.24 -3.07
CA MET A 103 -2.99 9.70 -4.16
C MET A 103 -3.46 10.78 -5.17
N CYS A 104 -3.46 12.06 -4.81
CA CYS A 104 -3.77 13.16 -5.74
C CYS A 104 -2.72 13.31 -6.86
N ALA A 105 -1.50 12.84 -6.62
CA ALA A 105 -0.39 12.89 -7.57
C ALA A 105 -0.25 11.62 -8.41
N LEU A 106 -1.12 10.63 -8.25
CA LEU A 106 -1.11 9.43 -9.11
C LEU A 106 -1.94 9.68 -10.37
N ASP A 107 -1.42 9.18 -11.49
CA ASP A 107 -2.07 9.12 -12.80
C ASP A 107 -1.76 7.76 -13.47
N GLY A 108 -2.40 7.45 -14.58
CA GLY A 108 -2.27 6.16 -15.26
C GLY A 108 -3.32 5.94 -16.34
N ASP A 109 -3.32 4.75 -16.94
CA ASP A 109 -4.18 4.45 -18.10
C ASP A 109 -5.64 4.12 -17.77
N ARG A 110 -6.00 4.10 -16.47
CA ARG A 110 -7.33 3.74 -15.93
C ARG A 110 -7.79 2.32 -16.32
N SER A 111 -6.85 1.44 -16.64
CA SER A 111 -7.13 0.02 -16.83
C SER A 111 -7.42 -0.67 -15.49
N PRO A 112 -8.10 -1.83 -15.48
CA PRO A 112 -8.24 -2.66 -14.29
C PRO A 112 -6.90 -2.90 -13.56
N LEU A 113 -5.82 -3.13 -14.34
CA LEU A 113 -4.49 -3.35 -13.79
C LEU A 113 -3.93 -2.09 -13.12
N SER A 114 -4.09 -0.90 -13.69
CA SER A 114 -3.60 0.33 -13.06
C SER A 114 -4.33 0.64 -11.75
N TYR A 115 -5.62 0.33 -11.64
CA TYR A 115 -6.33 0.43 -10.36
C TYR A 115 -5.82 -0.56 -9.32
N LEU A 116 -5.55 -1.82 -9.69
CA LEU A 116 -4.92 -2.79 -8.78
C LEU A 116 -3.55 -2.27 -8.31
N GLN A 117 -2.72 -1.79 -9.23
CA GLN A 117 -1.41 -1.23 -8.91
C GLN A 117 -1.52 -0.01 -8.00
N ALA A 118 -2.50 0.88 -8.23
CA ALA A 118 -2.75 2.05 -7.38
C ALA A 118 -3.20 1.65 -5.97
N ALA A 119 -3.98 0.57 -5.84
CA ALA A 119 -4.41 0.04 -4.54
C ALA A 119 -3.23 -0.46 -3.72
N VAL A 120 -2.28 -1.18 -4.34
CA VAL A 120 -1.04 -1.63 -3.70
C VAL A 120 -0.13 -0.45 -3.37
N ALA A 121 0.10 0.44 -4.34
CA ALA A 121 0.95 1.62 -4.17
C ALA A 121 0.47 2.55 -3.04
N TYR A 122 -0.83 2.57 -2.75
CA TYR A 122 -1.37 3.32 -1.62
C TYR A 122 -0.81 2.86 -0.28
N HIS A 123 -0.74 1.55 -0.06
CA HIS A 123 -0.23 1.02 1.18
C HIS A 123 1.30 1.15 1.26
N GLU A 124 2.00 0.88 0.15
CA GLU A 124 3.45 1.09 0.04
C GLU A 124 3.86 2.55 0.31
N LEU A 125 3.09 3.52 -0.21
CA LEU A 125 3.32 4.95 0.06
C LEU A 125 2.91 5.34 1.48
N GLY A 126 1.88 4.71 2.04
CA GLY A 126 1.44 4.91 3.42
C GLY A 126 2.46 4.44 4.46
N GLU A 127 3.24 3.41 4.13
CA GLU A 127 4.31 2.87 4.98
C GLU A 127 5.72 3.18 4.47
N PHE A 128 5.84 4.11 3.51
CA PHE A 128 7.13 4.51 2.96
C PHE A 128 8.11 4.90 4.08
N GLY A 129 9.31 4.33 4.11
CA GLY A 129 10.33 4.73 5.08
C GLY A 129 10.04 4.36 6.55
N ILE A 130 8.99 3.58 6.84
CA ILE A 130 8.71 3.03 8.16
C ILE A 130 9.59 1.77 8.38
N SER A 131 10.14 1.61 9.59
CA SER A 131 10.94 0.45 9.95
C SER A 131 10.06 -0.78 10.15
N ARG A 132 10.61 -1.97 9.86
CA ARG A 132 9.90 -3.25 9.97
C ARG A 132 9.22 -3.52 11.32
N GLN A 133 9.64 -2.88 12.40
CA GLN A 133 9.10 -3.06 13.74
C GLN A 133 7.74 -2.35 13.96
N THR A 134 7.42 -1.34 13.16
CA THR A 134 6.18 -0.54 13.26
C THR A 134 5.34 -0.62 11.98
N CYS A 135 5.75 -1.47 11.04
CA CYS A 135 5.16 -1.69 9.73
C CYS A 135 4.07 -2.77 9.82
N TYR A 136 2.86 -2.49 9.32
CA TYR A 136 1.77 -3.47 9.29
C TYR A 136 1.56 -4.04 7.88
N TRP A 137 1.54 -3.19 6.86
CA TRP A 137 1.37 -3.57 5.46
C TRP A 137 2.58 -4.31 4.90
N SER A 138 3.82 -3.94 5.22
CA SER A 138 4.97 -4.71 4.70
C SER A 138 5.03 -6.16 5.21
N ALA A 139 4.20 -6.50 6.20
CA ALA A 139 3.98 -7.86 6.70
C ALA A 139 2.67 -8.49 6.18
N ASP A 140 1.86 -7.77 5.42
CA ASP A 140 0.69 -8.28 4.72
C ASP A 140 1.13 -8.94 3.41
N ASP A 141 1.04 -10.26 3.35
CA ASP A 141 1.18 -10.98 2.08
C ASP A 141 -0.17 -11.00 1.36
N ILE A 142 -0.24 -10.38 0.17
CA ILE A 142 -1.43 -10.46 -0.69
C ILE A 142 -1.60 -11.89 -1.22
N LEU A 143 -2.78 -12.45 -1.00
CA LEU A 143 -3.14 -13.81 -1.38
C LEU A 143 -3.51 -13.93 -2.87
N PRO A 144 -3.41 -15.14 -3.45
CA PRO A 144 -2.75 -16.33 -2.89
C PRO A 144 -1.21 -16.21 -2.87
N LEU A 145 -0.56 -16.81 -1.86
CA LEU A 145 0.90 -16.84 -1.71
C LEU A 145 1.59 -17.71 -2.77
N ASP A 146 0.92 -18.79 -3.16
CA ASP A 146 1.39 -19.75 -4.16
C ASP A 146 0.22 -20.08 -5.09
N GLU A 147 0.30 -19.58 -6.32
CA GLU A 147 -0.71 -19.78 -7.35
C GLU A 147 -0.89 -21.26 -7.71
N LYS A 148 0.19 -22.07 -7.71
CA LYS A 148 0.10 -23.49 -8.08
C LYS A 148 -0.62 -24.27 -6.99
N LEU A 149 -0.30 -23.98 -5.73
CA LEU A 149 -0.99 -24.61 -4.60
C LEU A 149 -2.46 -24.17 -4.55
N TYR A 150 -2.74 -22.90 -4.83
CA TYR A 150 -4.11 -22.36 -4.88
C TYR A 150 -4.95 -23.02 -5.98
N GLU A 151 -4.39 -23.21 -7.18
CA GLU A 151 -5.07 -23.89 -8.29
C GLU A 151 -5.33 -25.38 -8.06
N GLN A 152 -4.52 -26.01 -7.20
CA GLN A 152 -4.64 -27.44 -6.86
C GLN A 152 -5.56 -27.69 -5.66
N ALA A 153 -5.93 -26.66 -4.91
CA ALA A 153 -6.80 -26.80 -3.76
C ALA A 153 -8.25 -27.10 -4.19
N ASP A 154 -8.92 -27.99 -3.45
CA ASP A 154 -10.31 -28.34 -3.72
C ASP A 154 -11.27 -27.16 -3.47
N SER A 155 -10.89 -26.23 -2.58
CA SER A 155 -11.62 -25.01 -2.28
C SER A 155 -10.72 -23.90 -1.72
N VAL A 156 -11.25 -22.66 -1.66
CA VAL A 156 -10.61 -21.53 -0.97
C VAL A 156 -10.31 -21.85 0.49
N VAL A 157 -11.22 -22.56 1.16
CA VAL A 157 -11.07 -22.93 2.58
C VAL A 157 -9.92 -23.91 2.76
N ASP A 158 -9.82 -24.92 1.89
CA ASP A 158 -8.74 -25.91 1.96
C ASP A 158 -7.38 -25.24 1.75
N TYR A 159 -7.29 -24.30 0.80
CA TYR A 159 -6.08 -23.49 0.62
C TYR A 159 -5.77 -22.67 1.87
N LEU A 160 -6.75 -21.97 2.45
CA LEU A 160 -6.54 -21.17 3.67
C LEU A 160 -6.00 -22.03 4.81
N TYR A 161 -6.52 -23.24 5.03
CA TYR A 161 -6.01 -24.14 6.06
C TYR A 161 -4.58 -24.63 5.82
N THR A 162 -4.04 -24.52 4.59
CA THR A 162 -2.59 -24.73 4.37
C THR A 162 -1.73 -23.60 4.93
N LEU A 163 -2.32 -22.41 5.14
CA LEU A 163 -1.63 -21.20 5.59
C LEU A 163 -1.71 -20.98 7.11
N GLY A 164 -2.53 -21.75 7.81
CA GLY A 164 -2.66 -21.69 9.26
C GLY A 164 -3.93 -22.37 9.78
N ASP A 165 -3.93 -22.64 11.09
CA ASP A 165 -5.08 -23.16 11.81
C ASP A 165 -6.04 -22.01 12.14
N TRP A 166 -6.85 -21.62 11.16
CA TRP A 166 -7.82 -20.53 11.30
C TRP A 166 -8.95 -20.89 12.28
N ASN A 167 -9.40 -19.87 13.00
CA ASN A 167 -10.66 -19.92 13.72
C ASN A 167 -11.86 -19.81 12.76
N GLU A 168 -13.04 -19.48 13.28
CA GLU A 168 -14.23 -19.30 12.47
C GLU A 168 -14.10 -18.09 11.52
N PHE A 169 -14.25 -18.34 10.22
CA PHE A 169 -14.30 -17.29 9.21
C PHE A 169 -15.63 -16.52 9.30
N LYS A 170 -15.57 -15.19 9.41
CA LYS A 170 -16.76 -14.33 9.31
C LYS A 170 -17.45 -14.47 7.96
N THR A 171 -16.65 -14.45 6.89
CA THR A 171 -17.08 -14.75 5.52
C THR A 171 -15.95 -15.45 4.77
N ILE A 172 -16.30 -16.44 3.96
CA ILE A 172 -15.35 -17.11 3.06
C ILE A 172 -15.44 -16.41 1.70
N PRO A 173 -14.33 -15.86 1.18
CA PRO A 173 -14.35 -15.19 -0.10
C PRO A 173 -14.51 -16.19 -1.25
N PRO A 174 -15.18 -15.81 -2.36
CA PRO A 174 -15.37 -16.71 -3.51
C PRO A 174 -14.06 -16.97 -4.27
N THR A 175 -13.08 -16.07 -4.17
CA THR A 175 -11.70 -16.23 -4.64
C THR A 175 -10.78 -15.43 -3.72
N LEU A 176 -9.52 -15.87 -3.58
CA LEU A 176 -8.46 -15.10 -2.91
C LEU A 176 -7.64 -14.25 -3.86
N ARG A 177 -7.77 -14.47 -5.17
CA ARG A 177 -7.11 -13.65 -6.18
C ARG A 177 -7.64 -12.21 -6.13
N PRO A 178 -6.79 -11.20 -6.33
CA PRO A 178 -7.25 -9.82 -6.45
C PRO A 178 -8.27 -9.70 -7.58
N ILE A 179 -9.31 -8.91 -7.34
CA ILE A 179 -10.36 -8.64 -8.33
C ILE A 179 -10.56 -7.15 -8.53
N PHE A 180 -10.98 -6.80 -9.73
CA PHE A 180 -11.45 -5.48 -10.12
C PHE A 180 -12.85 -5.58 -10.70
N TYR A 181 -13.72 -4.62 -10.35
CA TYR A 181 -15.04 -4.45 -10.92
C TYR A 181 -15.52 -3.01 -10.73
N TYR A 182 -16.63 -2.63 -11.36
CA TYR A 182 -17.28 -1.35 -11.12
C TYR A 182 -18.44 -1.49 -10.13
N GLU A 183 -18.41 -0.72 -9.04
CA GLU A 183 -19.50 -0.61 -8.08
C GLU A 183 -20.15 0.78 -8.21
N ASN A 184 -21.38 0.85 -8.71
CA ASN A 184 -22.07 2.13 -8.96
C ASN A 184 -21.23 3.11 -9.82
N ASP A 185 -20.59 2.59 -10.87
CA ASP A 185 -19.61 3.27 -11.75
C ASP A 185 -18.30 3.69 -11.08
N HIS A 186 -18.06 3.31 -9.82
CA HIS A 186 -16.77 3.52 -9.18
C HIS A 186 -15.86 2.31 -9.44
N PRO A 187 -14.62 2.52 -9.92
CA PRO A 187 -13.65 1.44 -10.00
C PRO A 187 -13.40 0.90 -8.59
N THR A 188 -13.50 -0.41 -8.41
CA THR A 188 -13.34 -1.07 -7.12
C THR A 188 -12.36 -2.23 -7.25
N VAL A 189 -11.38 -2.26 -6.35
CA VAL A 189 -10.41 -3.35 -6.21
C VAL A 189 -10.63 -4.03 -4.87
N VAL A 190 -10.63 -5.36 -4.87
CA VAL A 190 -10.65 -6.17 -3.65
C VAL A 190 -9.50 -7.15 -3.69
N PHE A 191 -8.77 -7.26 -2.58
CA PHE A 191 -7.78 -8.31 -2.37
C PHE A 191 -7.74 -8.69 -0.90
N TYR A 192 -7.10 -9.82 -0.62
CA TYR A 192 -7.02 -10.42 0.70
C TYR A 192 -5.56 -10.52 1.12
N THR A 193 -5.29 -10.31 2.40
CA THR A 193 -3.94 -10.44 2.95
C THR A 193 -3.90 -11.42 4.09
N LYS A 194 -2.75 -12.09 4.23
CA LYS A 194 -2.36 -12.75 5.47
C LYS A 194 -1.30 -11.89 6.15
N ASN A 195 -1.59 -11.42 7.35
CA ASN A 195 -0.60 -10.81 8.24
C ASN A 195 -0.16 -11.85 9.26
N ASP A 196 1.14 -12.01 9.50
CA ASP A 196 1.64 -12.91 10.54
C ASP A 196 2.34 -12.21 11.70
N VAL A 197 2.21 -10.90 11.85
CA VAL A 197 2.75 -10.15 13.00
C VAL A 197 1.76 -10.16 14.15
N GLY A 198 2.23 -10.56 15.33
CA GLY A 198 1.39 -10.71 16.51
C GLY A 198 0.43 -11.88 16.39
N MET A 199 -0.86 -11.61 16.19
CA MET A 199 -1.86 -12.64 15.92
C MET A 199 -2.04 -12.74 14.41
N ILE A 200 -1.98 -13.95 13.86
CA ILE A 200 -2.12 -14.15 12.42
C ILE A 200 -3.54 -13.73 12.00
N LYS A 201 -3.65 -12.88 10.98
CA LYS A 201 -4.91 -12.29 10.50
C LYS A 201 -5.12 -12.58 9.03
N LEU A 202 -6.36 -12.89 8.69
CA LEU A 202 -6.86 -12.84 7.32
C LEU A 202 -7.70 -11.56 7.19
N SER A 203 -7.30 -10.66 6.30
CA SER A 203 -7.98 -9.39 6.08
C SER A 203 -8.47 -9.25 4.65
N ARG A 204 -9.61 -8.58 4.46
CA ARG A 204 -10.11 -8.13 3.15
C ARG A 204 -9.93 -6.62 3.04
N TYR A 205 -9.24 -6.18 2.00
CA TYR A 205 -9.17 -4.77 1.62
C TYR A 205 -10.09 -4.51 0.45
N THR A 206 -10.93 -3.49 0.58
CA THR A 206 -11.76 -2.95 -0.50
C THR A 206 -11.36 -1.52 -0.76
N HIS A 207 -10.87 -1.27 -1.97
CA HIS A 207 -10.48 0.04 -2.48
C HIS A 207 -11.53 0.53 -3.47
N THR A 208 -12.22 1.62 -3.15
CA THR A 208 -13.20 2.25 -4.04
C THR A 208 -12.68 3.59 -4.51
N PHE A 209 -12.41 3.70 -5.81
CA PHE A 209 -11.82 4.88 -6.45
C PHE A 209 -12.89 5.89 -6.91
N GLU A 210 -12.51 7.15 -7.06
CA GLU A 210 -13.30 8.12 -7.80
C GLU A 210 -13.38 7.74 -9.29
N LYS A 211 -14.44 8.18 -10.00
CA LYS A 211 -14.68 7.77 -11.39
C LYS A 211 -13.53 8.13 -12.33
N ASP A 212 -12.92 9.30 -12.15
CA ASP A 212 -11.95 9.88 -13.08
C ASP A 212 -10.55 10.07 -12.47
N SER A 213 -10.29 9.54 -11.27
CA SER A 213 -9.02 9.71 -10.54
C SER A 213 -8.64 8.48 -9.72
N TYR A 214 -7.39 8.41 -9.24
CA TYR A 214 -6.94 7.37 -8.31
C TYR A 214 -7.16 7.72 -6.84
N LYS A 215 -7.86 8.83 -6.53
CA LYS A 215 -8.31 9.07 -5.16
C LYS A 215 -9.29 7.98 -4.77
N GLN A 216 -9.17 7.51 -3.54
CA GLN A 216 -9.91 6.34 -3.11
C GLN A 216 -10.28 6.40 -1.64
N LYS A 217 -11.26 5.57 -1.28
CA LYS A 217 -11.52 5.15 0.09
C LYS A 217 -11.09 3.70 0.23
N VAL A 218 -10.50 3.38 1.37
CA VAL A 218 -10.05 2.03 1.69
C VAL A 218 -10.81 1.54 2.92
N PHE A 219 -11.39 0.35 2.81
CA PHE A 219 -12.01 -0.35 3.93
C PHE A 219 -11.28 -1.67 4.15
N CYS A 220 -10.89 -1.96 5.39
CA CYS A 220 -10.26 -3.21 5.77
C CYS A 220 -11.16 -3.93 6.78
N GLU A 221 -11.41 -5.22 6.53
CA GLU A 221 -12.17 -6.09 7.42
C GLU A 221 -11.34 -7.33 7.78
N GLU A 222 -11.13 -7.56 9.06
CA GLU A 222 -10.55 -8.80 9.58
C GLU A 222 -11.59 -9.93 9.46
N LEU A 223 -11.31 -10.93 8.64
CA LEU A 223 -12.22 -12.04 8.33
C LEU A 223 -12.03 -13.24 9.24
N ALA A 224 -10.80 -13.53 9.65
CA ALA A 224 -10.45 -14.62 10.54
C ALA A 224 -9.11 -14.37 11.22
N PHE A 225 -8.85 -15.12 12.28
CA PHE A 225 -7.58 -15.14 12.98
C PHE A 225 -7.06 -16.57 13.08
N ALA A 226 -5.75 -16.74 13.09
CA ALA A 226 -5.11 -17.99 13.45
C ALA A 226 -4.26 -17.81 14.72
N GLY A 227 -3.39 -18.76 15.02
CA GLY A 227 -2.51 -18.73 16.19
C GLY A 227 -1.56 -17.53 16.25
N ILE A 228 -0.63 -17.59 17.21
CA ILE A 228 0.41 -16.57 17.36
C ILE A 228 1.39 -16.67 16.19
N GLY A 229 1.67 -15.53 15.56
CA GLY A 229 2.68 -15.39 14.52
C GLY A 229 4.00 -14.86 15.07
N ILE A 230 4.65 -13.97 14.32
CA ILE A 230 5.94 -13.37 14.63
C ILE A 230 5.79 -12.28 15.71
N LEU A 231 6.64 -12.33 16.72
CA LEU A 231 6.78 -11.29 17.76
C LEU A 231 8.16 -10.63 17.61
N PHE A 232 8.20 -9.29 17.60
CA PHE A 232 9.43 -8.48 17.49
C PHE A 232 9.87 -7.94 18.85
#